data_AF-A0A8C2Z7W1-F1
#
_entry.id   AF-A0A8C2Z7W1-F1
#
_cell.length_a   1.000
_cell.length_b   1.000
_cell.length_c   1.000
_cell.angle_alpha   90.00
_cell.angle_beta   90.00
_cell.angle_gamma   90.00
#
_symmetry.space_group_name_H-M   'P 1'
#
loop_
_entity.id
_entity.type
_entity.pdbx_description
1 polymer ?
#
loop_
_entity_poly.entity_id
_entity_poly.type
_entity_poly.pdbx_seq_one_letter_code
_entity_poly.pdbx_strand_id
1 'polypeptide(L)'
;ASLGISNGKRWRQLRRFTMSTLRDFGMGRKRMEEWIQEESTHLRAHIESFKATPFDPTFLLSRTVSNVICCLVFGERFSYEDKKFLHLLNIISDMLKFLNSPVGQLYNIFPWLMEHLPGPQHTCFAQVQKLRDFVDMKIQEHKETLDPGSPRDFIDCFLIRINQEKDNPTTEFNNDNLVSTVLNLFMAGTETTSSTIRYALSVLIKYPNIQEKMQNEIESAIGQGCSPSMENRKSLLFTDAVIHEVQRFLDIVPFSLPRYALQDISFRGYTIPKVLAIPR
;
A
#
# COMPACT_ATOMS: atom_id res chain seq x y z
N ALA A 1 12.68 8.38 -8.57
CA ALA A 1 12.47 8.52 -7.10
C ALA A 1 10.97 8.61 -6.86
N SER A 2 10.43 7.77 -5.97
CA SER A 2 8.98 7.52 -5.85
C SER A 2 8.21 8.61 -5.12
N LEU A 3 6.88 8.47 -5.09
CA LEU A 3 5.95 9.34 -4.39
C LEU A 3 6.21 9.50 -2.88
N GLY A 4 6.67 8.45 -2.21
CA GLY A 4 6.96 8.48 -0.77
C GLY A 4 8.28 9.16 -0.39
N ILE A 5 9.22 9.30 -1.34
CA ILE A 5 10.63 9.70 -1.04
C ILE A 5 11.08 10.91 -1.89
N SER A 6 10.34 11.25 -2.95
CA SER A 6 10.64 12.43 -3.78
C SER A 6 10.29 13.74 -3.07
N ASN A 7 10.94 14.83 -3.49
CA ASN A 7 10.73 16.18 -2.97
C ASN A 7 10.51 17.18 -4.12
N GLY A 8 10.11 18.40 -3.78
CA GLY A 8 10.11 19.53 -4.73
C GLY A 8 9.06 19.44 -5.84
N LYS A 9 9.46 19.74 -7.08
CA LYS A 9 8.58 19.76 -8.27
C LYS A 9 8.09 18.35 -8.62
N ARG A 10 9.01 17.37 -8.62
CA ARG A 10 8.73 15.94 -8.83
C ARG A 10 7.60 15.44 -7.95
N TRP A 11 7.74 15.58 -6.63
CA TRP A 11 6.72 15.14 -5.68
C TRP A 11 5.36 15.79 -5.94
N ARG A 12 5.33 17.11 -6.19
CA ARG A 12 4.09 17.85 -6.44
C ARG A 12 3.37 17.35 -7.69
N GLN A 13 4.09 17.13 -8.79
CA GLN A 13 3.50 16.67 -10.05
C GLN A 13 3.00 15.22 -9.93
N LEU A 14 3.85 14.31 -9.47
CA LEU A 14 3.50 12.89 -9.32
C LEU A 14 2.36 12.71 -8.32
N ARG A 15 2.37 13.41 -7.17
CA ARG A 15 1.28 13.34 -6.18
C ARG A 15 -0.04 13.82 -6.73
N ARG A 16 -0.04 14.96 -7.44
CA ARG A 16 -1.27 15.50 -8.02
C ARG A 16 -1.85 14.54 -9.05
N PHE A 17 -1.00 14.03 -9.95
CA PHE A 17 -1.40 13.06 -10.95
C PHE A 17 -1.97 11.81 -10.29
N THR A 18 -1.19 11.18 -9.40
CA THR A 18 -1.61 9.95 -8.73
C THR A 18 -2.90 10.10 -7.95
N MET A 19 -3.06 11.15 -7.15
CA MET A 19 -4.31 11.35 -6.41
C MET A 19 -5.53 11.54 -7.34
N SER A 20 -5.36 12.18 -8.50
CA SER A 20 -6.43 12.29 -9.49
C SER A 20 -6.74 10.92 -10.08
N THR A 21 -5.73 10.21 -10.59
CA THR A 21 -5.89 8.90 -11.21
C THR A 21 -6.50 7.88 -10.26
N LEU A 22 -6.04 7.81 -9.00
CA LEU A 22 -6.62 6.93 -7.99
C LEU A 22 -8.12 7.19 -7.82
N ARG A 23 -8.51 8.46 -7.68
CA ARG A 23 -9.91 8.86 -7.53
C ARG A 23 -10.75 8.54 -8.78
N ASP A 24 -10.17 8.67 -9.96
CA ASP A 24 -10.87 8.42 -11.23
C ASP A 24 -11.06 6.92 -11.50
N PHE A 25 -10.09 6.08 -11.09
CA PHE A 25 -10.14 4.62 -11.26
C PHE A 25 -10.93 3.86 -10.20
N GLY A 26 -11.29 4.49 -9.09
CA GLY A 26 -12.21 3.88 -8.14
C GLY A 26 -11.99 4.25 -6.69
N MET A 27 -10.85 4.85 -6.31
CA MET A 27 -10.59 5.18 -4.91
C MET A 27 -11.66 6.17 -4.40
N GLY A 28 -12.41 5.73 -3.39
CA GLY A 28 -13.55 6.50 -2.85
C GLY A 28 -14.80 6.49 -3.74
N ARG A 29 -14.88 5.58 -4.73
CA ARG A 29 -16.04 5.34 -5.60
C ARG A 29 -16.45 3.87 -5.57
N LYS A 30 -17.62 3.58 -6.16
CA LYS A 30 -18.24 2.25 -6.21
C LYS A 30 -17.35 1.15 -6.79
N ARG A 31 -16.52 1.46 -7.79
CA ARG A 31 -15.62 0.46 -8.42
C ARG A 31 -14.61 -0.16 -7.44
N MET A 32 -14.06 0.64 -6.52
CA MET A 32 -13.16 0.11 -5.48
C MET A 32 -13.91 -0.77 -4.48
N GLU A 33 -15.12 -0.36 -4.12
CA GLU A 33 -16.00 -1.16 -3.26
C GLU A 33 -16.32 -2.51 -3.89
N GLU A 34 -16.62 -2.55 -5.19
CA GLU A 34 -16.86 -3.80 -5.93
C GLU A 34 -15.64 -4.72 -5.90
N TRP A 35 -14.42 -4.20 -6.12
CA TRP A 35 -13.19 -5.00 -5.98
C TRP A 35 -12.97 -5.51 -4.55
N ILE A 36 -13.24 -4.69 -3.53
CA ILE A 36 -13.13 -5.10 -2.13
C ILE A 36 -14.15 -6.20 -1.80
N GLN A 37 -15.38 -6.10 -2.31
CA GLN A 37 -16.43 -7.12 -2.11
C GLN A 37 -16.11 -8.43 -2.83
N GLU A 38 -15.58 -8.35 -4.06
CA GLU A 38 -15.11 -9.51 -4.82
C GLU A 38 -13.97 -10.22 -4.08
N GLU A 39 -12.92 -9.50 -3.69
CA GLU A 39 -11.80 -10.09 -2.94
C GLU A 39 -12.21 -10.58 -1.55
N SER A 40 -13.20 -9.95 -0.89
CA SER A 40 -13.78 -10.46 0.36
C SER A 40 -14.49 -11.80 0.18
N THR A 41 -15.14 -12.01 -0.98
CA THR A 41 -15.78 -13.28 -1.31
C THR A 41 -14.74 -14.39 -1.50
N HIS A 42 -13.64 -14.08 -2.19
CA HIS A 42 -12.50 -15.00 -2.32
C HIS A 42 -11.83 -15.32 -0.99
N LEU A 43 -11.62 -14.30 -0.14
CA LEU A 43 -11.08 -14.48 1.21
C LEU A 43 -11.96 -15.42 2.04
N ARG A 44 -13.28 -15.20 2.05
CA ARG A 44 -14.22 -16.05 2.80
C ARG A 44 -14.18 -17.50 2.32
N ALA A 45 -14.24 -17.73 1.00
CA ALA A 45 -14.18 -19.07 0.42
C ALA A 45 -12.86 -19.79 0.79
N HIS A 46 -11.74 -19.06 0.81
CA HIS A 46 -10.46 -19.64 1.20
C HIS A 46 -10.41 -19.95 2.71
N ILE A 47 -10.97 -19.09 3.58
CA ILE A 47 -11.09 -19.35 5.01
C ILE A 47 -11.94 -20.61 5.27
N GLU A 48 -13.07 -20.76 4.59
CA GLU A 48 -13.96 -21.93 4.70
C GLU A 48 -13.24 -23.24 4.31
N SER A 49 -12.29 -23.18 3.36
CA SER A 49 -11.51 -24.34 2.92
C SER A 49 -10.65 -24.97 4.01
N PHE A 50 -10.26 -24.19 5.04
CA PHE A 50 -9.50 -24.69 6.20
C PHE A 50 -10.34 -25.53 7.16
N LYS A 51 -11.67 -25.59 7.00
CA LYS A 51 -12.57 -26.45 7.81
C LYS A 51 -12.33 -26.31 9.33
N ALA A 52 -12.24 -25.07 9.81
CA ALA A 52 -11.97 -24.74 11.22
C ALA A 52 -10.64 -25.26 11.79
N THR A 53 -9.67 -25.63 10.94
CA THR A 53 -8.31 -25.91 11.39
C THR A 53 -7.52 -24.62 11.64
N PRO A 54 -6.59 -24.59 12.61
CA PRO A 54 -5.72 -23.43 12.82
C PRO A 54 -4.86 -23.15 11.57
N PHE A 55 -4.74 -21.87 11.20
CA PHE A 55 -3.91 -21.43 10.08
C PHE A 55 -3.28 -20.06 10.36
N ASP A 56 -2.20 -19.74 9.64
CA ASP A 56 -1.59 -18.41 9.66
C ASP A 56 -2.25 -17.50 8.61
N PRO A 57 -2.93 -16.40 9.02
CA PRO A 57 -3.60 -15.50 8.09
C PRO A 57 -2.66 -14.54 7.36
N THR A 58 -1.35 -14.52 7.67
CA THR A 58 -0.39 -13.50 7.19
C THR A 58 -0.41 -13.32 5.67
N PHE A 59 -0.13 -14.39 4.92
CA PHE A 59 -0.07 -14.29 3.46
C PHE A 59 -1.44 -14.34 2.80
N LEU A 60 -2.43 -14.92 3.48
CA LEU A 60 -3.82 -14.88 3.00
C LEU A 60 -4.32 -13.44 2.94
N LEU A 61 -4.22 -12.71 4.05
CA LEU A 61 -4.64 -11.30 4.12
C LEU A 61 -3.78 -10.42 3.21
N SER A 62 -2.48 -10.69 3.12
CA SER A 62 -1.58 -9.94 2.23
C SER A 62 -1.97 -10.11 0.76
N ARG A 63 -2.35 -11.31 0.31
CA ARG A 63 -2.86 -11.54 -1.05
C ARG A 63 -4.18 -10.81 -1.30
N THR A 64 -5.14 -10.93 -0.38
CA THR A 64 -6.45 -10.27 -0.50
C THR A 64 -6.31 -8.76 -0.64
N VAL A 65 -5.58 -8.13 0.27
CA VAL A 65 -5.33 -6.68 0.23
C VAL A 65 -4.55 -6.30 -1.02
N SER A 66 -3.52 -7.07 -1.36
CA SER A 66 -2.68 -6.77 -2.51
C SER A 66 -3.43 -6.86 -3.83
N ASN A 67 -4.39 -7.78 -3.97
CA ASN A 67 -5.18 -7.88 -5.20
C ASN A 67 -6.01 -6.63 -5.46
N VAL A 68 -6.54 -5.98 -4.42
CA VAL A 68 -7.29 -4.72 -4.57
C VAL A 68 -6.41 -3.62 -5.17
N ILE A 69 -5.17 -3.46 -4.69
CA ILE A 69 -4.24 -2.48 -5.26
C ILE A 69 -3.70 -2.94 -6.63
N CYS A 70 -3.55 -4.24 -6.88
CA CYS A 70 -3.18 -4.77 -8.20
C CYS A 70 -4.24 -4.48 -9.26
N CYS A 71 -5.53 -4.65 -8.95
CA CYS A 71 -6.61 -4.31 -9.89
C CYS A 71 -6.56 -2.82 -10.28
N LEU A 72 -6.22 -1.95 -9.32
CA LEU A 72 -6.11 -0.52 -9.59
C LEU A 72 -4.85 -0.17 -10.41
N VAL A 73 -3.72 -0.83 -10.12
CA VAL A 73 -2.40 -0.44 -10.64
C VAL A 73 -2.01 -1.18 -11.91
N PHE A 74 -2.29 -2.48 -11.98
CA PHE A 74 -1.95 -3.38 -13.09
C PHE A 74 -3.17 -3.82 -13.91
N GLY A 75 -4.39 -3.40 -13.52
CA GLY A 75 -5.61 -3.79 -14.21
C GLY A 75 -6.01 -5.27 -14.02
N GLU A 76 -5.33 -6.01 -13.16
CA GLU A 76 -5.52 -7.45 -12.99
C GLU A 76 -5.44 -7.91 -11.52
N ARG A 77 -6.08 -9.05 -11.23
CA ARG A 77 -5.96 -9.78 -9.97
C ARG A 77 -5.09 -11.02 -10.13
N PHE A 78 -4.37 -11.39 -9.09
CA PHE A 78 -3.55 -12.59 -9.06
C PHE A 78 -4.25 -13.74 -8.31
N SER A 79 -4.04 -14.97 -8.78
CA SER A 79 -4.52 -16.17 -8.09
C SER A 79 -3.82 -16.33 -6.73
N TYR A 80 -4.53 -16.88 -5.75
CA TYR A 80 -3.96 -17.08 -4.41
C TYR A 80 -2.89 -18.19 -4.43
N GLU A 81 -2.94 -19.07 -5.44
CA GLU A 81 -2.01 -20.16 -5.67
C GLU A 81 -0.75 -19.71 -6.45
N ASP A 82 -0.72 -18.46 -6.96
CA ASP A 82 0.40 -17.93 -7.70
C ASP A 82 1.64 -17.78 -6.80
N LYS A 83 2.62 -18.67 -7.04
CA LYS A 83 3.89 -18.71 -6.31
C LYS A 83 4.75 -17.47 -6.58
N LYS A 84 4.70 -16.88 -7.78
CA LYS A 84 5.43 -15.65 -8.11
C LYS A 84 4.86 -14.50 -7.31
N PHE A 85 3.54 -14.36 -7.30
CA PHE A 85 2.87 -13.32 -6.52
C PHE A 85 3.17 -13.46 -5.02
N LEU A 86 3.07 -14.68 -4.47
CA LEU A 86 3.46 -14.94 -3.09
C LEU A 86 4.93 -14.57 -2.81
N HIS A 87 5.85 -14.83 -3.74
CA HIS A 87 7.25 -14.44 -3.59
C HIS A 87 7.41 -12.92 -3.51
N LEU A 88 6.69 -12.15 -4.33
CA LEU A 88 6.72 -10.68 -4.29
C LEU A 88 6.21 -10.16 -2.92
N LEU A 89 5.14 -10.74 -2.39
CA LEU A 89 4.61 -10.37 -1.06
C LEU A 89 5.60 -10.67 0.07
N ASN A 90 6.32 -11.80 -0.03
CA ASN A 90 7.40 -12.10 0.92
C ASN A 90 8.50 -11.04 0.88
N ILE A 91 8.90 -10.60 -0.32
CA ILE A 91 9.92 -9.55 -0.47
C ILE A 91 9.44 -8.24 0.20
N ILE A 92 8.18 -7.85 0.00
CA ILE A 92 7.61 -6.64 0.64
C ILE A 92 7.67 -6.76 2.16
N SER A 93 7.24 -7.89 2.71
CA SER A 93 7.26 -8.12 4.16
C SER A 93 8.69 -8.11 4.73
N ASP A 94 9.64 -8.76 4.06
CA ASP A 94 11.03 -8.81 4.50
C ASP A 94 11.73 -7.46 4.39
N MET A 95 11.42 -6.67 3.35
CA MET A 95 11.89 -5.29 3.22
C MET A 95 11.44 -4.44 4.41
N LEU A 96 10.16 -4.55 4.82
CA LEU A 96 9.64 -3.77 5.93
C LEU A 96 10.17 -4.26 7.28
N LYS A 97 10.37 -5.57 7.47
CA LYS A 97 11.08 -6.09 8.65
C LYS A 97 12.52 -5.56 8.71
N PHE A 98 13.21 -5.50 7.57
CA PHE A 98 14.56 -4.93 7.50
C PHE A 98 14.55 -3.44 7.87
N LEU A 99 13.65 -2.64 7.30
CA LEU A 99 13.56 -1.20 7.62
C LEU A 99 13.27 -0.94 9.11
N ASN A 100 12.53 -1.83 9.77
CA ASN A 100 12.25 -1.75 11.21
C ASN A 100 13.30 -2.43 12.11
N SER A 101 14.32 -3.08 11.53
CA SER A 101 15.39 -3.73 12.29
C SER A 101 16.46 -2.73 12.75
N PRO A 102 17.23 -3.04 13.82
CA PRO A 102 18.35 -2.19 14.24
C PRO A 102 19.36 -1.92 13.12
N VAL A 103 19.62 -2.91 12.25
CA VAL A 103 20.54 -2.77 11.10
C VAL A 103 19.96 -1.82 10.06
N GLY A 104 18.65 -1.89 9.78
CA GLY A 104 17.98 -0.96 8.88
C GLY A 104 17.99 0.48 9.40
N GLN A 105 17.82 0.67 10.72
CA GLN A 105 17.95 1.98 11.35
C GLN A 105 19.38 2.52 11.26
N LEU A 106 20.40 1.68 11.47
CA LEU A 106 21.80 2.07 11.25
C LEU A 106 22.08 2.45 9.80
N TYR A 107 21.50 1.73 8.84
CA TYR A 107 21.61 2.08 7.41
C TYR A 107 21.01 3.46 7.12
N ASN A 108 19.87 3.82 7.73
CA ASN A 108 19.27 5.14 7.56
C ASN A 108 20.13 6.28 8.13
N ILE A 109 20.87 6.03 9.22
CA ILE A 109 21.71 7.05 9.88
C ILE A 109 23.08 7.16 9.19
N PHE A 110 23.69 6.02 8.83
CA PHE A 110 25.04 5.94 8.27
C PHE A 110 25.08 5.17 6.95
N PRO A 111 24.36 5.62 5.90
CA PRO A 111 24.27 4.88 4.64
C PRO A 111 25.65 4.68 4.00
N TRP A 112 26.48 5.73 4.00
CA TRP A 112 27.83 5.70 3.41
C TRP A 112 28.74 4.64 4.05
N LEU A 113 28.62 4.37 5.35
CA LEU A 113 29.40 3.35 6.03
C LEU A 113 28.80 1.96 5.78
N MET A 114 27.48 1.84 5.96
CA MET A 114 26.76 0.58 5.88
C MET A 114 26.74 0.00 4.46
N GLU A 115 26.88 0.82 3.43
CA GLU A 115 27.01 0.39 2.04
C GLU A 115 28.31 -0.40 1.77
N HIS A 116 29.39 -0.08 2.48
CA HIS A 116 30.67 -0.77 2.34
C HIS A 116 30.79 -2.01 3.24
N LEU A 117 29.93 -2.14 4.25
CA LEU A 117 29.93 -3.29 5.16
C LEU A 117 29.11 -4.45 4.59
N PRO A 118 29.53 -5.72 4.80
CA PRO A 118 28.68 -6.86 4.51
C PRO A 118 27.48 -6.88 5.48
N GLY A 119 26.31 -7.28 5.01
CA GLY A 119 25.13 -7.36 5.86
C GLY A 119 23.81 -7.56 5.10
N PRO A 120 22.70 -7.70 5.83
CA PRO A 120 21.38 -7.99 5.27
C PRO A 120 20.84 -6.90 4.33
N GLN A 121 21.40 -5.69 4.36
CA GLN A 121 21.07 -4.59 3.45
C GLN A 121 21.25 -4.97 1.98
N HIS A 122 22.34 -5.69 1.65
CA HIS A 122 22.64 -6.10 0.27
C HIS A 122 21.64 -7.14 -0.24
N THR A 123 21.29 -8.10 0.62
CA THR A 123 20.24 -9.08 0.31
C THR A 123 18.90 -8.40 0.13
N CYS A 124 18.54 -7.45 1.01
CA CYS A 124 17.31 -6.67 0.91
C CYS A 124 17.23 -5.93 -0.44
N PHE A 125 18.28 -5.20 -0.83
CA PHE A 125 18.30 -4.49 -2.11
C PHE A 125 18.25 -5.41 -3.33
N ALA A 126 18.92 -6.57 -3.28
CA ALA A 126 18.81 -7.56 -4.34
C ALA A 126 17.39 -8.11 -4.50
N GLN A 127 16.64 -8.32 -3.40
CA GLN A 127 15.24 -8.73 -3.48
C GLN A 127 14.35 -7.58 -4.01
N VAL A 128 14.59 -6.34 -3.61
CA VAL A 128 13.87 -5.16 -4.12
C VAL A 128 14.05 -5.01 -5.64
N GLN A 129 15.20 -5.40 -6.18
CA GLN A 129 15.39 -5.42 -7.63
C GLN A 129 14.40 -6.36 -8.33
N LYS A 130 14.09 -7.52 -7.76
CA LYS A 130 13.07 -8.43 -8.33
C LYS A 130 11.68 -7.81 -8.37
N LEU A 131 11.32 -7.00 -7.36
CA LEU A 131 10.06 -6.25 -7.38
C LEU A 131 10.06 -5.20 -8.51
N ARG A 132 11.19 -4.53 -8.73
CA ARG A 132 11.34 -3.60 -9.87
C ARG A 132 11.21 -4.33 -11.19
N ASP A 133 11.91 -5.45 -11.37
CA ASP A 133 11.88 -6.24 -12.60
C ASP A 133 10.44 -6.71 -12.92
N PHE A 134 9.69 -7.12 -11.89
CA PHE A 134 8.28 -7.46 -12.05
C PHE A 134 7.42 -6.26 -12.51
N VAL A 135 7.62 -5.10 -11.90
CA VAL A 135 6.91 -3.86 -12.30
C VAL A 135 7.29 -3.43 -13.71
N ASP A 136 8.57 -3.52 -14.08
CA ASP A 136 9.06 -3.22 -15.42
C ASP A 136 8.45 -4.16 -16.48
N MET A 137 8.40 -5.46 -16.18
CA MET A 137 7.72 -6.45 -17.01
C MET A 137 6.24 -6.07 -17.22
N LYS A 138 5.51 -5.74 -16.15
CA LYS A 138 4.12 -5.30 -16.25
C LYS A 138 3.96 -4.03 -17.09
N ILE A 139 4.83 -3.04 -16.90
CA ILE A 139 4.80 -1.81 -17.71
C ILE A 139 5.04 -2.11 -19.19
N GLN A 140 5.92 -3.06 -19.51
CA GLN A 140 6.17 -3.47 -20.89
C GLN A 140 4.95 -4.13 -21.52
N GLU A 141 4.28 -5.05 -20.81
CA GLU A 141 2.99 -5.64 -21.25
C GLU A 141 1.93 -4.56 -21.52
N HIS A 142 1.88 -3.51 -20.70
CA HIS A 142 0.94 -2.40 -20.90
C HIS A 142 1.29 -1.57 -22.14
N LYS A 143 2.58 -1.31 -22.41
CA LYS A 143 3.01 -0.58 -23.61
C LYS A 143 2.61 -1.29 -24.91
N GLU A 144 2.66 -2.62 -24.92
CA GLU A 144 2.31 -3.43 -26.10
C GLU A 144 0.81 -3.41 -26.42
N THR A 145 -0.02 -3.16 -25.41
CA THR A 145 -1.49 -3.25 -25.48
C THR A 145 -2.18 -1.92 -25.18
N LEU A 146 -1.42 -0.82 -25.15
CA LEU A 146 -1.91 0.50 -24.74
C LEU A 146 -2.92 1.05 -25.75
N ASP A 147 -4.15 1.29 -25.28
CA ASP A 147 -5.15 2.08 -26.00
C ASP A 147 -5.35 3.44 -25.32
N PRO A 148 -4.89 4.55 -25.92
CA PRO A 148 -5.09 5.89 -25.38
C PRO A 148 -6.56 6.29 -25.20
N GLY A 149 -7.49 5.67 -25.94
CA GLY A 149 -8.92 5.95 -25.85
C GLY A 149 -9.61 5.28 -24.66
N SER A 150 -9.01 4.23 -24.11
CA SER A 150 -9.62 3.41 -23.04
C SER A 150 -8.56 2.91 -22.04
N PRO A 151 -8.01 3.79 -21.19
CA PRO A 151 -7.02 3.39 -20.19
C PRO A 151 -7.60 2.39 -19.18
N ARG A 152 -6.89 1.28 -18.96
CA ARG A 152 -7.35 0.16 -18.12
C ARG A 152 -7.10 0.37 -16.63
N ASP A 153 -6.01 1.05 -16.29
CA ASP A 153 -5.46 1.16 -14.94
C ASP A 153 -4.50 2.36 -14.80
N PHE A 154 -3.85 2.45 -13.64
CA PHE A 154 -2.88 3.48 -13.33
C PHE A 154 -1.69 3.54 -14.31
N ILE A 155 -1.16 2.39 -14.75
CA ILE A 155 0.00 2.32 -15.64
C ILE A 155 -0.36 2.93 -16.99
N ASP A 156 -1.49 2.53 -17.57
CA ASP A 156 -1.95 3.09 -18.84
C ASP A 156 -2.11 4.61 -18.77
N CYS A 157 -2.73 5.12 -17.70
CA CYS A 157 -2.85 6.57 -17.53
C CYS A 157 -1.51 7.28 -17.46
N PHE A 158 -0.53 6.70 -16.76
CA PHE A 158 0.79 7.30 -16.65
C PHE A 158 1.52 7.24 -18.00
N LEU A 159 1.42 6.14 -18.74
CA LEU A 159 2.00 5.99 -20.09
C LEU A 159 1.39 6.99 -21.08
N ILE A 160 0.06 7.18 -21.05
CA ILE A 160 -0.62 8.22 -21.83
C ILE A 160 -0.08 9.60 -21.45
N ARG A 161 0.14 9.86 -20.16
CA ARG A 161 0.69 11.14 -19.70
C ARG A 161 2.14 11.37 -20.16
N ILE A 162 2.96 10.32 -20.16
CA ILE A 162 4.32 10.36 -20.74
C ILE A 162 4.24 10.78 -22.21
N ASN A 163 3.33 10.18 -22.99
CA ASN A 163 3.16 10.51 -24.41
C ASN A 163 2.66 11.95 -24.62
N GLN A 164 1.78 12.46 -23.76
CA GLN A 164 1.30 13.84 -23.81
C GLN A 164 2.39 14.87 -23.48
N GLU A 165 3.37 14.51 -22.65
CA GLU A 165 4.46 15.39 -22.22
C GLU A 165 5.80 15.11 -22.91
N LYS A 166 5.81 14.32 -23.99
CA LYS A 166 7.03 13.89 -24.69
C LYS A 166 7.93 15.06 -25.14
N ASP A 167 7.34 16.20 -25.48
CA ASP A 167 8.04 17.38 -25.98
C ASP A 167 8.49 18.33 -24.84
N ASN A 168 8.20 18.00 -23.57
CA ASN A 168 8.60 18.77 -22.40
C ASN A 168 9.87 18.19 -21.76
N PRO A 169 11.05 18.78 -21.95
CA PRO A 169 12.31 18.25 -21.40
C PRO A 169 12.39 18.35 -19.86
N THR A 170 11.49 19.11 -19.23
CA THR A 170 11.43 19.29 -17.77
C THR A 170 10.33 18.46 -17.10
N THR A 171 9.77 17.49 -17.84
CA THR A 171 8.71 16.61 -17.34
C THR A 171 9.24 15.64 -16.30
N GLU A 172 8.43 15.37 -15.29
CA GLU A 172 8.70 14.33 -14.29
C GLU A 172 7.99 13.02 -14.65
N PHE A 173 7.26 12.99 -15.78
CA PHE A 173 6.65 11.79 -16.32
C PHE A 173 7.65 11.07 -17.23
N ASN A 174 8.36 10.10 -16.65
CA ASN A 174 9.31 9.22 -17.33
C ASN A 174 9.20 7.79 -16.78
N ASN A 175 9.84 6.84 -17.46
CA ASN A 175 9.75 5.42 -17.11
C ASN A 175 10.23 5.14 -15.67
N ASP A 176 11.35 5.74 -15.24
CA ASP A 176 11.90 5.52 -13.90
C ASP A 176 10.94 6.00 -12.79
N ASN A 177 10.29 7.14 -12.99
CA ASN A 177 9.29 7.66 -12.06
C ASN A 177 7.99 6.86 -12.11
N LEU A 178 7.61 6.28 -13.26
CA LEU A 178 6.49 5.33 -13.36
C LEU A 178 6.77 4.08 -12.54
N VAL A 179 7.89 3.40 -12.77
CA VAL A 179 8.32 2.21 -12.01
C VAL A 179 8.37 2.50 -10.52
N SER A 180 9.02 3.60 -10.15
CA SER A 180 9.12 4.04 -8.75
C SER A 180 7.75 4.30 -8.12
N THR A 181 6.81 4.85 -8.87
CA THR A 181 5.46 5.19 -8.39
C THR A 181 4.60 3.95 -8.22
N VAL A 182 4.59 3.06 -9.21
CA VAL A 182 3.87 1.78 -9.18
C VAL A 182 4.36 0.92 -8.02
N LEU A 183 5.68 0.79 -7.87
CA LEU A 183 6.28 0.06 -6.74
C LEU A 183 5.85 0.65 -5.40
N ASN A 184 5.80 1.98 -5.29
CA ASN A 184 5.38 2.65 -4.05
C ASN A 184 3.89 2.42 -3.73
N LEU A 185 3.01 2.48 -4.73
CA LEU A 185 1.58 2.19 -4.55
C LEU A 185 1.36 0.73 -4.14
N PHE A 186 2.03 -0.20 -4.85
CA PHE A 186 1.94 -1.64 -4.57
C PHE A 186 2.40 -1.97 -3.14
N MET A 187 3.59 -1.52 -2.74
CA MET A 187 4.11 -1.77 -1.39
C MET A 187 3.24 -1.12 -0.30
N ALA A 188 2.91 0.16 -0.46
CA ALA A 188 2.20 0.91 0.58
C ALA A 188 0.76 0.43 0.74
N GLY A 189 0.09 0.09 -0.36
CA GLY A 189 -1.29 -0.42 -0.38
C GLY A 189 -1.41 -1.82 0.24
N THR A 190 -0.37 -2.64 0.14
CA THR A 190 -0.37 -4.03 0.60
C THR A 190 -0.07 -4.19 2.08
N GLU A 191 1.16 -3.88 2.54
CA GLU A 191 1.60 -4.34 3.87
C GLU A 191 0.88 -3.61 5.01
N THR A 192 0.62 -2.30 4.86
CA THR A 192 0.06 -1.50 5.96
C THR A 192 -1.36 -1.95 6.31
N THR A 193 -2.19 -2.16 5.29
CA THR A 193 -3.55 -2.65 5.45
C THR A 193 -3.57 -4.12 5.91
N SER A 194 -2.76 -5.00 5.31
CA SER A 194 -2.74 -6.42 5.70
C SER A 194 -2.27 -6.61 7.14
N SER A 195 -1.26 -5.85 7.59
CA SER A 195 -0.77 -5.85 8.96
C SER A 195 -1.80 -5.30 9.94
N THR A 196 -2.54 -4.25 9.56
CA THR A 196 -3.63 -3.70 10.38
C THR A 196 -4.74 -4.71 10.57
N ILE A 197 -5.18 -5.42 9.51
CA ILE A 197 -6.22 -6.45 9.61
C ILE A 197 -5.72 -7.64 10.45
N ARG A 198 -4.48 -8.10 10.22
CA ARG A 198 -3.88 -9.18 11.02
C ARG A 198 -3.85 -8.83 12.50
N TYR A 199 -3.48 -7.60 12.83
CA TYR A 199 -3.48 -7.11 14.20
C TYR A 199 -4.90 -6.97 14.77
N ALA A 200 -5.85 -6.48 13.97
CA ALA A 200 -7.27 -6.42 14.35
C ALA A 200 -7.80 -7.78 14.78
N LEU A 201 -7.54 -8.83 13.99
CA LEU A 201 -7.93 -10.21 14.31
C LEU A 201 -7.30 -10.66 15.63
N SER A 202 -6.01 -10.38 15.85
CA SER A 202 -5.32 -10.73 17.09
C SER A 202 -5.91 -10.02 18.32
N VAL A 203 -6.29 -8.74 18.17
CA VAL A 203 -6.98 -7.96 19.21
C VAL A 203 -8.38 -8.54 19.49
N LEU A 204 -9.16 -8.87 18.45
CA LEU A 204 -10.51 -9.43 18.62
C LEU A 204 -10.50 -10.81 19.30
N ILE A 205 -9.52 -11.66 18.97
CA ILE A 205 -9.29 -12.93 19.67
C ILE A 205 -9.02 -12.71 21.17
N LYS A 206 -8.30 -11.65 21.53
CA LYS A 206 -7.99 -11.30 22.92
C LYS A 206 -9.20 -10.72 23.67
N TYR A 207 -10.12 -10.05 22.97
CA TYR A 207 -11.29 -9.38 23.55
C TYR A 207 -12.60 -9.92 22.94
N PRO A 208 -13.02 -11.15 23.30
CA PRO A 208 -14.17 -11.82 22.69
C PRO A 208 -15.48 -11.07 22.90
N ASN A 209 -15.63 -10.34 24.01
CA ASN A 209 -16.80 -9.49 24.28
C ASN A 209 -16.92 -8.33 23.29
N ILE A 210 -15.80 -7.79 22.80
CA ILE A 210 -15.79 -6.76 21.76
C ILE A 210 -16.15 -7.39 20.41
N GLN A 211 -15.60 -8.56 20.11
CA GLN A 211 -15.94 -9.31 18.89
C GLN A 211 -17.44 -9.65 18.83
N GLU A 212 -18.02 -10.19 19.89
CA GLU A 212 -19.44 -10.53 19.98
C GLU A 212 -20.33 -9.29 19.78
N LYS A 213 -19.97 -8.18 20.43
CA LYS A 213 -20.71 -6.92 20.25
C LYS A 213 -20.63 -6.38 18.82
N MET A 214 -19.49 -6.50 18.15
CA MET A 214 -19.37 -6.16 16.73
C MET A 214 -20.23 -7.07 15.84
N GLN A 215 -20.23 -8.37 16.09
CA GLN A 215 -21.05 -9.33 15.34
C GLN A 215 -22.55 -9.01 15.48
N ASN A 216 -23.02 -8.73 16.69
CA ASN A 216 -24.41 -8.35 16.95
C ASN A 216 -24.81 -7.04 16.23
N GLU A 217 -23.92 -6.04 16.19
CA GLU A 217 -24.17 -4.80 15.44
C GLU A 217 -24.27 -5.08 13.92
N ILE A 218 -23.33 -5.87 13.39
CA ILE A 218 -23.30 -6.23 11.96
C ILE A 218 -24.56 -6.99 11.57
N GLU A 219 -24.95 -7.99 12.35
CA GLU A 219 -26.16 -8.79 12.09
C GLU A 219 -27.43 -7.93 12.16
N SER A 220 -27.52 -7.03 13.14
CA SER A 220 -28.68 -6.14 13.28
C SER A 220 -28.76 -5.09 12.17
N ALA A 221 -27.64 -4.57 11.68
CA ALA A 221 -27.62 -3.45 10.74
C ALA A 221 -27.62 -3.88 9.26
N ILE A 222 -26.97 -5.00 8.94
CA ILE A 222 -26.80 -5.50 7.56
C ILE A 222 -27.69 -6.72 7.28
N GLY A 223 -27.96 -7.54 8.31
CA GLY A 223 -28.67 -8.80 8.16
C GLY A 223 -27.74 -9.97 7.79
N GLN A 224 -28.18 -11.18 8.13
CA GLN A 224 -27.41 -12.40 7.91
C GLN A 224 -27.31 -12.75 6.42
N GLY A 225 -26.09 -12.97 5.93
CA GLY A 225 -25.83 -13.39 4.54
C GLY A 225 -25.72 -12.24 3.52
N CYS A 226 -25.96 -10.99 3.91
CA CYS A 226 -25.76 -9.84 3.05
C CYS A 226 -24.28 -9.38 3.07
N SER A 227 -23.74 -9.02 1.90
CA SER A 227 -22.40 -8.46 1.79
C SER A 227 -22.38 -7.00 2.28
N PRO A 228 -21.42 -6.62 3.15
CA PRO A 228 -21.29 -5.23 3.59
C PRO A 228 -20.99 -4.28 2.42
N SER A 229 -21.58 -3.10 2.47
CA SER A 229 -21.35 -1.98 1.55
C SER A 229 -20.79 -0.77 2.30
N MET A 230 -20.20 0.18 1.57
CA MET A 230 -19.72 1.44 2.14
C MET A 230 -20.86 2.30 2.70
N GLU A 231 -22.09 2.13 2.21
CA GLU A 231 -23.27 2.81 2.74
C GLU A 231 -23.63 2.32 4.14
N ASN A 232 -23.38 1.03 4.44
CA ASN A 232 -23.66 0.45 5.76
C ASN A 232 -22.79 1.06 6.87
N ARG A 233 -21.63 1.65 6.54
CA ARG A 233 -20.70 2.22 7.53
C ARG A 233 -21.38 3.18 8.51
N LYS A 234 -22.35 3.98 8.04
CA LYS A 234 -23.10 4.93 8.88
C LYS A 234 -23.94 4.25 9.97
N SER A 235 -24.32 3.00 9.76
CA SER A 235 -25.12 2.19 10.68
C SER A 235 -24.26 1.30 11.59
N LEU A 236 -22.94 1.27 11.38
CA LEU A 236 -21.99 0.41 12.08
C LEU A 236 -21.06 1.23 13.00
N LEU A 237 -21.64 1.99 13.92
CA LEU A 237 -20.90 2.96 14.74
C LEU A 237 -19.88 2.29 15.68
N PHE A 238 -20.24 1.16 16.29
CA PHE A 238 -19.35 0.42 17.18
C PHE A 238 -18.23 -0.26 16.40
N THR A 239 -18.54 -0.87 15.26
CA THR A 239 -17.55 -1.47 14.36
C THR A 239 -16.58 -0.42 13.84
N ASP A 240 -17.07 0.76 13.43
CA ASP A 240 -16.22 1.88 13.01
C ASP A 240 -15.32 2.35 14.17
N ALA A 241 -15.84 2.45 15.39
CA ALA A 241 -15.05 2.78 16.57
C ALA A 241 -13.97 1.73 16.87
N VAL A 242 -14.26 0.43 16.74
CA VAL A 242 -13.27 -0.63 16.94
C VAL A 242 -12.17 -0.57 15.88
N ILE A 243 -12.51 -0.33 14.60
CA ILE A 243 -11.52 -0.16 13.53
C ILE A 243 -10.59 1.02 13.84
N HIS A 244 -11.14 2.16 14.25
CA HIS A 244 -10.33 3.33 14.65
C HIS A 244 -9.45 3.03 15.87
N GLU A 245 -9.97 2.31 16.87
CA GLU A 245 -9.21 1.96 18.07
C GLU A 245 -8.07 0.98 17.76
N VAL A 246 -8.29 0.01 16.87
CA VAL A 246 -7.23 -0.89 16.38
C VAL A 246 -6.11 -0.09 15.71
N GLN A 247 -6.45 0.87 14.83
CA GLN A 247 -5.45 1.71 14.18
C GLN A 247 -4.69 2.59 15.18
N ARG A 248 -5.40 3.16 16.16
CA ARG A 248 -4.82 3.98 17.23
C ARG A 248 -3.89 3.16 18.13
N PHE A 249 -4.26 1.93 18.45
CA PHE A 249 -3.50 1.06 19.36
C PHE A 249 -2.31 0.39 18.68
N LEU A 250 -2.46 -0.01 17.41
CA LEU A 250 -1.36 -0.57 16.61
C LEU A 250 -0.26 0.46 16.34
N ASP A 251 -0.66 1.71 16.06
CA ASP A 251 0.24 2.80 15.66
C ASP A 251 1.28 2.34 14.62
N ILE A 252 0.79 1.85 13.47
CA ILE A 252 1.57 1.08 12.50
C ILE A 252 2.81 1.82 11.95
N VAL A 253 2.80 3.15 11.95
CA VAL A 253 3.95 3.98 11.56
C VAL A 253 4.16 5.10 12.60
N PRO A 254 4.75 4.79 13.77
CA PRO A 254 4.75 5.66 14.94
C PRO A 254 5.54 6.96 14.73
N PHE A 255 6.60 6.90 13.91
CA PHE A 255 7.44 8.06 13.60
C PHE A 255 7.06 8.77 12.29
N SER A 256 5.97 8.35 11.65
CA SER A 256 5.60 8.77 10.29
C SER A 256 6.76 8.57 9.29
N LEU A 257 6.65 9.19 8.12
CA LEU A 257 7.78 9.34 7.19
C LEU A 257 8.50 10.67 7.46
N PRO A 258 9.85 10.70 7.38
CA PRO A 258 10.63 11.91 7.64
C PRO A 258 10.16 13.11 6.81
N ARG A 259 10.02 14.26 7.47
CA ARG A 259 9.72 15.56 6.84
C ARG A 259 10.96 16.44 6.90
N TYR A 260 11.09 17.39 5.98
CA TYR A 260 12.23 18.32 5.95
C TYR A 260 11.73 19.75 5.76
N ALA A 261 12.42 20.71 6.38
CA ALA A 261 12.15 22.12 6.16
C ALA A 261 12.59 22.55 4.75
N LEU A 262 11.67 23.12 3.96
CA LEU A 262 11.94 23.58 2.59
C LEU A 262 12.72 24.90 2.54
N GLN A 263 12.64 25.66 3.63
CA GLN A 263 13.33 26.92 3.89
C GLN A 263 13.51 27.05 5.40
N ASP A 264 14.32 28.00 5.85
CA ASP A 264 14.44 28.29 7.27
C ASP A 264 13.08 28.75 7.81
N ILE A 265 12.64 28.14 8.91
CA ILE A 265 11.37 28.49 9.56
C ILE A 265 11.62 28.82 11.03
N SER A 266 10.93 29.85 11.51
CA SER A 266 10.80 30.10 12.95
C SER A 266 9.57 29.35 13.45
N PHE A 267 9.76 28.38 14.34
CA PHE A 267 8.69 27.61 14.94
C PHE A 267 8.84 27.57 16.45
N ARG A 268 7.85 28.10 17.17
CA ARG A 268 7.82 28.19 18.65
C ARG A 268 9.10 28.81 19.25
N GLY A 269 9.67 29.82 18.58
CA GLY A 269 10.89 30.51 19.02
C GLY A 269 12.20 29.84 18.60
N TYR A 270 12.15 28.68 17.93
CA TYR A 270 13.33 28.00 17.39
C TYR A 270 13.45 28.24 15.89
N THR A 271 14.69 28.49 15.43
CA THR A 271 15.00 28.50 13.99
C THR A 271 15.31 27.07 13.55
N ILE A 272 14.46 26.51 12.68
CA ILE A 272 14.67 25.23 12.02
C ILE A 272 15.26 25.51 10.64
N PRO A 273 16.52 25.16 10.37
CA PRO A 273 17.16 25.44 9.10
C PRO A 273 16.61 24.54 7.99
N LYS A 274 16.69 25.02 6.75
CA LYS A 274 16.43 24.25 5.54
C LYS A 274 17.24 22.95 5.55
N VAL A 275 16.64 21.86 5.06
CA VAL A 275 17.22 20.50 5.02
C VAL A 275 17.26 19.77 6.37
N LEU A 276 16.95 20.42 7.50
CA LEU A 276 16.82 19.69 8.76
C LEU A 276 15.57 18.80 8.71
N ALA A 277 15.76 17.50 9.00
CA ALA A 277 14.66 16.57 9.22
C ALA A 277 13.86 17.06 10.43
N ILE A 278 12.54 17.18 10.29
CA ILE A 278 11.63 17.59 11.34
C ILE A 278 11.11 16.30 12.01
N PRO A 279 11.64 15.91 13.18
CA PRO A 279 10.97 14.91 14.01
C PRO A 279 9.63 15.50 14.48
N ARG A 280 8.57 14.70 14.41
CA ARG A 280 7.26 15.08 14.97
C ARG A 280 7.19 14.73 16.44
#